data_AF-A0A4Y2F0W2-F1
#
_entry.id   AF-A0A4Y2F0W2-F1
#
_cell.length_a   1.000
_cell.length_b   1.000
_cell.length_c   1.000
_cell.angle_alpha   90.00
_cell.angle_beta   90.00
_cell.angle_gamma   90.00
#
_symmetry.space_group_name_H-M   'P 1'
#
loop_
_entity.id
_entity.type
_entity.pdbx_description
1 polymer ?
#
loop_
_entity_poly.entity_id
_entity_poly.type
_entity_poly.pdbx_seq_one_letter_code
_entity_poly.pdbx_strand_id
1 'polypeptide(L)'
;MNDFLIPFVEELKKLQKEGLKWKDIKHGKASVKTTKVFTLSCSSDAPVRCAMQNFKQFNGKFGYGFCEQEGLRVVKGKGHCRIYPFNGQVAAKHTSANCVENAEKALATDK
;
A
#
# COMPACT_ATOMS: atom_id res chain seq x y z
N MET A 1 4.01 -12.52 14.44
CA MET A 1 3.49 -11.62 13.40
C MET A 1 2.24 -12.30 12.86
N ASN A 2 1.06 -11.68 12.95
CA ASN A 2 -0.18 -12.34 12.53
C ASN A 2 -0.33 -12.18 11.01
N ASP A 3 -0.09 -13.26 10.28
CA ASP A 3 -0.10 -13.36 8.82
C ASP A 3 -1.51 -13.22 8.19
N PHE A 4 -2.40 -12.42 8.80
CA PHE A 4 -3.83 -12.36 8.49
C PHE A 4 -4.12 -12.10 7.00
N LEU A 5 -3.26 -11.34 6.31
CA LEU A 5 -3.43 -11.00 4.89
C LEU A 5 -2.58 -11.85 3.94
N ILE A 6 -1.65 -12.68 4.43
CA ILE A 6 -0.82 -13.52 3.55
C ILE A 6 -1.70 -14.48 2.73
N PRO A 7 -2.64 -15.23 3.32
CA PRO A 7 -3.52 -16.12 2.54
C PRO A 7 -4.33 -15.37 1.48
N PHE A 8 -4.78 -14.15 1.80
CA PHE A 8 -5.52 -13.31 0.85
C PHE A 8 -4.64 -12.89 -0.34
N VAL A 9 -3.41 -12.46 -0.08
CA VAL A 9 -2.45 -12.09 -1.13
C VAL A 9 -2.06 -13.30 -1.98
N GLU A 10 -1.90 -14.47 -1.38
CA GLU A 10 -1.60 -15.72 -2.10
C GLU A 10 -2.75 -16.14 -3.02
N GLU A 11 -3.99 -16.07 -2.54
CA GLU A 11 -5.16 -16.38 -3.37
C GLU A 11 -5.30 -15.40 -4.54
N LEU A 12 -5.06 -14.09 -4.32
CA LEU A 12 -5.04 -13.12 -5.42
C LEU A 12 -3.94 -13.41 -6.45
N LYS A 13 -2.73 -13.78 -6.00
CA LYS A 13 -1.63 -14.21 -6.90
C LYS A 13 -2.02 -15.45 -7.69
N LYS A 14 -2.74 -16.39 -7.07
CA LYS A 14 -3.26 -17.58 -7.73
C LYS A 14 -4.31 -17.23 -8.78
N LEU A 15 -5.29 -16.39 -8.45
CA LEU A 15 -6.31 -15.91 -9.40
C LEU A 15 -5.73 -15.11 -10.56
N GLN A 16 -4.62 -14.41 -10.35
CA GLN A 16 -3.89 -13.73 -11.42
C GLN A 16 -3.23 -14.71 -12.39
N LYS A 17 -2.63 -15.79 -11.88
CA LYS A 17 -1.93 -16.80 -12.69
C LYS A 17 -2.89 -17.79 -13.36
N GLU A 18 -3.73 -18.43 -12.54
CA GLU A 18 -4.60 -19.56 -12.89
C GLU A 18 -5.99 -19.12 -13.35
N GLY A 19 -6.53 -18.05 -12.74
CA GLY A 19 -7.89 -17.58 -12.99
C GLY A 19 -8.99 -18.42 -12.32
N LEU A 20 -10.21 -17.89 -12.34
CA LEU A 20 -11.41 -18.55 -11.85
C LEU A 20 -12.08 -19.33 -13.00
N LYS A 21 -12.27 -20.64 -12.82
CA LYS A 21 -13.04 -21.48 -13.76
C LYS A 21 -14.51 -21.48 -13.38
N TRP A 22 -15.39 -21.18 -14.33
CA TRP A 22 -16.84 -21.17 -14.10
C TRP A 22 -17.59 -21.66 -15.34
N LYS A 23 -18.80 -22.19 -15.11
CA LYS A 23 -19.69 -22.66 -16.19
C LYS A 23 -20.58 -21.51 -16.64
N ASP A 24 -20.55 -21.19 -17.93
CA ASP A 24 -21.48 -20.23 -18.51
C ASP A 24 -22.84 -20.88 -18.74
N ILE A 25 -23.83 -20.48 -17.92
CA ILE A 25 -25.19 -21.00 -17.95
C ILE A 25 -26.11 -20.14 -18.84
N LYS A 26 -25.69 -18.92 -19.21
CA LYS A 26 -26.55 -17.94 -19.89
C LYS A 26 -26.48 -18.01 -21.41
N HIS A 27 -25.38 -18.49 -21.99
CA HIS A 27 -25.15 -18.45 -23.45
C HIS A 27 -25.42 -19.78 -24.19
N GLY A 28 -26.26 -20.67 -23.63
CA GLY A 28 -26.81 -21.84 -24.36
C GLY A 28 -25.82 -22.98 -24.66
N LYS A 29 -24.51 -22.73 -24.61
CA LYS A 29 -23.46 -23.77 -24.55
C LYS A 29 -22.84 -23.72 -23.16
N ALA A 30 -23.01 -24.82 -22.40
CA ALA A 30 -22.35 -25.07 -21.12
C ALA A 30 -20.82 -25.15 -21.30
N SER A 31 -20.21 -24.00 -21.59
CA SER A 31 -18.79 -23.85 -21.83
C SER A 31 -18.12 -23.45 -20.53
N VAL A 32 -17.00 -24.11 -20.23
CA VAL A 32 -16.16 -23.75 -19.09
C VAL A 32 -15.30 -22.55 -19.50
N LYS A 33 -15.50 -21.42 -18.83
CA LYS A 33 -14.72 -20.19 -19.03
C LYS A 33 -13.71 -20.04 -17.90
N THR A 34 -12.56 -19.42 -18.21
CA THR A 34 -11.55 -19.04 -17.22
C THR A 34 -11.40 -17.52 -17.23
N THR A 35 -11.65 -16.88 -16.09
CA THR A 35 -11.49 -15.42 -15.92
C THR A 35 -10.29 -15.14 -15.02
N LYS A 36 -9.29 -14.40 -15.52
CA LYS A 36 -8.14 -13.98 -14.70
C LYS A 36 -8.45 -12.69 -13.95
N VAL A 37 -7.96 -12.58 -12.71
CA VAL A 37 -8.18 -11.42 -11.85
C VAL A 37 -6.87 -10.65 -11.68
N PHE A 38 -6.87 -9.37 -12.01
CA PHE A 38 -5.72 -8.47 -11.82
C PHE A 38 -6.11 -7.37 -10.82
N THR A 39 -5.46 -7.36 -9.66
CA THR A 39 -5.68 -6.32 -8.64
C THR A 39 -4.74 -5.15 -8.87
N LEU A 40 -5.31 -3.97 -9.17
CA LEU A 40 -4.53 -2.77 -9.49
C LEU A 40 -4.30 -1.85 -8.30
N SER A 41 -5.24 -1.79 -7.35
CA SER A 41 -5.18 -0.87 -6.22
C SER A 41 -5.75 -1.49 -4.96
N CYS A 42 -5.22 -1.09 -3.81
CA CYS A 42 -5.74 -1.40 -2.49
C CYS A 42 -6.22 -0.11 -1.81
N SER A 43 -7.50 -0.06 -1.46
CA SER A 43 -8.08 1.04 -0.68
C SER A 43 -7.87 0.78 0.80
N SER A 44 -6.94 1.51 1.40
CA SER A 44 -6.67 1.48 2.84
C SER A 44 -6.38 2.90 3.33
N ASP A 45 -6.67 3.19 4.59
CA ASP A 45 -6.33 4.47 5.20
C ASP A 45 -4.81 4.59 5.47
N ALA A 46 -4.35 5.77 5.88
CA ALA A 46 -2.90 5.99 6.06
C ALA A 46 -2.27 5.09 7.14
N PRO A 47 -2.88 4.89 8.32
CA PRO A 47 -2.36 3.95 9.33
C PRO A 47 -2.27 2.51 8.82
N VAL A 48 -3.31 1.98 8.18
CA VAL A 48 -3.32 0.60 7.69
C VAL A 48 -2.29 0.39 6.57
N ARG A 49 -2.11 1.36 5.68
CA ARG A 49 -1.04 1.30 4.66
C ARG A 49 0.34 1.14 5.28
N CYS A 50 0.64 1.88 6.35
CA CYS A 50 1.93 1.78 7.02
C CYS A 50 2.15 0.36 7.56
N ALA A 51 1.14 -0.21 8.23
CA ALA A 51 1.21 -1.57 8.75
C ALA A 51 1.40 -2.62 7.63
N MET A 52 0.65 -2.50 6.53
CA MET A 52 0.78 -3.41 5.37
C MET A 52 2.16 -3.36 4.70
N GLN A 53 2.81 -2.19 4.72
CA GLN A 53 4.12 -1.96 4.10
C GLN A 53 5.29 -2.17 5.08
N ASN A 54 5.02 -2.61 6.32
CA ASN A 54 6.00 -2.69 7.41
C ASN A 54 6.68 -1.34 7.70
N PHE A 55 5.97 -0.23 7.53
CA PHE A 55 6.42 1.10 7.89
C PHE A 55 5.92 1.51 9.26
N LYS A 56 6.74 2.27 10.00
CA LYS A 56 6.30 2.94 11.22
C LYS A 56 5.35 4.09 10.87
N GLN A 57 4.22 4.18 11.56
CA GLN A 57 3.36 5.36 11.42
C GLN A 57 4.01 6.57 12.11
N PHE A 58 4.02 7.71 11.43
CA PHE A 58 4.47 8.99 12.00
C PHE A 58 3.33 10.00 12.13
N ASN A 59 2.09 9.53 12.27
CA ASN A 59 0.87 10.36 12.38
C ASN A 59 0.81 11.46 11.32
N GLY A 60 1.10 11.06 10.07
CA GLY A 60 1.15 11.97 8.94
C GLY A 60 2.26 13.01 9.06
N LYS A 61 3.44 12.71 9.63
CA LYS A 61 4.67 13.52 9.40
C LYS A 61 5.14 13.34 7.97
N PHE A 62 5.05 12.12 7.47
CA PHE A 62 5.23 11.75 6.08
C PHE A 62 3.86 11.37 5.52
N GLY A 63 3.46 11.98 4.42
CA GLY A 63 2.07 11.94 3.94
C GLY A 63 1.73 10.67 3.18
N TYR A 64 2.74 10.04 2.59
CA TYR A 64 2.56 8.93 1.67
C TYR A 64 3.74 7.98 1.69
N GLY A 65 3.49 6.70 1.42
CA GLY A 65 4.51 5.65 1.44
C GLY A 65 5.40 5.56 0.20
N PHE A 66 5.28 6.50 -0.75
CA PHE A 66 6.08 6.49 -1.99
C PHE A 66 7.17 7.55 -2.03
N CYS A 67 7.10 8.57 -1.18
CA CYS A 67 8.11 9.62 -1.14
C CYS A 67 8.47 10.02 0.29
N GLU A 68 9.66 10.57 0.43
CA GLU A 68 10.24 11.02 1.70
C GLU A 68 9.85 12.47 2.05
N GLN A 69 8.75 12.98 1.47
CA GLN A 69 8.32 14.36 1.71
C GLN A 69 7.76 14.52 3.12
N GLU A 70 8.45 15.32 3.93
CA GLU A 70 7.93 15.74 5.22
C GLU A 70 6.84 16.81 5.06
N GLY A 71 5.80 16.69 5.88
CA GLY A 71 4.68 17.63 5.92
C GLY A 71 4.96 18.82 6.83
N LEU A 72 4.64 20.01 6.34
CA LEU A 72 4.76 21.24 7.11
C LEU A 72 3.51 21.46 7.97
N ARG A 73 3.72 21.78 9.25
CA ARG A 73 2.63 22.17 10.15
C ARG A 73 2.36 23.66 9.98
N VAL A 74 1.21 24.02 9.46
CA VAL A 74 0.79 25.41 9.24
C VAL A 74 -0.42 25.75 10.10
N VAL A 75 -0.54 27.02 10.48
CA VAL A 75 -1.75 27.53 11.14
C VAL A 75 -2.86 27.60 10.09
N LYS A 76 -4.04 27.06 10.42
CA LYS A 76 -5.24 27.12 9.59
C LYS A 76 -6.44 27.44 10.47
N GLY A 77 -6.93 28.68 10.37
CA GLY A 77 -7.97 29.20 11.25
C GLY A 77 -7.52 29.19 12.72
N LYS A 78 -8.34 28.60 13.60
CA LYS A 78 -8.04 28.47 15.05
C LYS A 78 -7.15 27.27 15.41
N GLY A 79 -6.71 26.48 14.42
CA GLY A 79 -5.94 25.27 14.65
C GLY A 79 -4.71 25.17 13.77
N HIS A 80 -4.07 24.00 13.79
CA HIS A 80 -2.98 23.67 12.89
C HIS A 80 -3.38 22.51 11.99
N CYS A 81 -2.98 22.57 10.73
CA CYS A 81 -3.05 21.43 9.83
C CYS A 81 -1.66 21.11 9.30
N ARG A 82 -1.45 19.86 8.87
CA ARG A 82 -0.25 19.49 8.15
C ARG A 82 -0.52 19.52 6.66
N ILE A 83 0.36 20.16 5.90
CA ILE A 83 0.28 20.30 4.46
C ILE A 83 1.54 19.71 3.80
N TYR A 84 1.39 19.28 2.55
CA TYR A 84 2.48 18.77 1.73
C TYR A 84 2.57 19.64 0.47
N PRO A 85 3.21 20.81 0.57
CA PRO A 85 3.24 21.75 -0.54
C PRO A 85 4.13 21.22 -1.65
N PHE A 86 3.72 21.44 -2.91
CA PHE A 86 4.59 21.24 -4.05
C PHE A 86 5.49 22.46 -4.19
N ASN A 87 6.81 22.27 -4.04
CA ASN A 87 7.81 23.34 -4.09
C ASN A 87 8.50 23.46 -5.46
N GLY A 88 7.90 22.90 -6.52
CA GLY A 88 8.49 22.84 -7.86
C GLY A 88 9.48 21.68 -8.05
N GLN A 89 9.77 20.90 -7.00
CA GLN A 89 10.62 19.71 -7.07
C GLN A 89 9.83 18.46 -6.69
N VAL A 90 10.11 17.36 -7.39
CA VAL A 90 9.54 16.06 -7.02
C VAL A 90 10.34 15.52 -5.84
N ALA A 91 9.64 15.21 -4.74
CA ALA A 91 10.26 14.64 -3.56
C ALA A 91 10.96 13.29 -3.88
N ALA A 92 12.03 13.00 -3.15
CA ALA A 92 12.75 11.74 -3.26
C ALA A 92 11.78 10.56 -3.05
N LYS A 93 11.82 9.58 -3.94
CA LYS A 93 10.99 8.39 -3.85
C LYS A 93 11.63 7.37 -2.91
N HIS A 94 10.80 6.65 -2.17
CA HIS A 94 11.28 5.47 -1.47
C HIS A 94 11.71 4.41 -2.50
N THR A 95 12.90 3.86 -2.29
CA THR A 95 13.44 2.72 -3.03
C THR A 95 13.40 1.48 -2.15
N SER A 96 13.43 0.29 -2.75
CA SER A 96 13.53 -0.95 -1.98
C SER A 96 14.77 -0.96 -1.06
N ALA A 97 15.90 -0.47 -1.58
CA ALA A 97 17.14 -0.36 -0.81
C ALA A 97 17.00 0.57 0.41
N ASN A 98 16.46 1.78 0.22
CA ASN A 98 16.25 2.72 1.32
C ASN A 98 15.28 2.15 2.37
N CYS A 99 14.24 1.43 1.94
CA CYS A 99 13.29 0.81 2.87
C CYS A 99 13.96 -0.27 3.74
N VAL A 100 14.82 -1.09 3.15
CA VAL A 100 15.58 -2.12 3.89
C VAL A 100 16.54 -1.48 4.87
N GLU A 101 17.32 -0.49 4.43
CA GLU A 101 18.25 0.25 5.30
C GLU A 101 17.52 0.93 6.47
N ASN A 102 16.37 1.55 6.22
CA ASN A 102 15.55 2.16 7.25
C ASN A 102 14.97 1.14 8.23
N ALA A 103 14.60 -0.06 7.75
CA ALA A 103 14.13 -1.15 8.61
C ALA A 103 15.26 -1.68 9.50
N GLU A 104 16.46 -1.87 8.96
CA GLU A 104 17.65 -2.27 9.72
C GLU A 104 18.02 -1.23 10.78
N LYS A 105 18.03 0.06 10.42
CA LYS A 105 18.22 1.16 11.38
C LYS A 105 17.17 1.14 12.47
N ALA A 106 15.90 0.97 12.11
CA ALA A 106 14.81 0.91 13.08
C ALA A 106 15.03 -0.21 14.10
N LEU A 107 15.43 -1.42 13.65
CA LEU A 107 15.77 -2.54 14.53
C LEU A 107 16.97 -2.22 15.46
N ALA A 108 17.96 -1.48 14.97
CA ALA A 108 19.14 -1.11 15.77
C ALA A 108 18.85 -0.02 16.82
N THR A 109 17.89 0.87 16.56
CA THR A 109 17.49 1.95 17.49
C THR A 109 16.27 1.66 18.35
N ASP A 110 15.48 0.62 18.06
CA ASP A 110 14.40 0.17 18.94
C ASP A 110 15.03 -0.39 20.24
N LYS A 111 15.03 0.44 21.28
CA LYS A 111 15.25 0.05 22.68
C LYS A 111 13.92 -0.25 23.36
#